data_AF-A0A1E1XM54-F1
#
_entry.id   AF-A0A1E1XM54-F1
#
_cell.length_a   1.000
_cell.length_b   1.000
_cell.length_c   1.000
_cell.angle_alpha   90.00
_cell.angle_beta   90.00
_cell.angle_gamma   90.00
#
_symmetry.space_group_name_H-M   'P 1'
#
loop_
_entity.id
_entity.type
_entity.pdbx_description
1 polymer ?
#
loop_
_entity_poly.entity_id
_entity_poly.type
_entity_poly.pdbx_seq_one_letter_code
_entity_poly.pdbx_strand_id
1 'polypeptide(L)'
;SFPAEYQGLVKKALHDPNALSTHQLMELVRAVCQRATEGIQNAEPAAQLCLSIIAKERGETFLESLLSACREWFNERDQLLRPLDASTAVPRRWTAYVSFLAELLLGLRGRSGGGGRGAAAAAAPTASRTLCLVMLLCDCCHIILRPPSLGNAAEMECLRSVLTIAGKAVERDAPQRMATLVGRMREAFVQPGLSAQARKTLLELIELRASGWQLNLAQQLYYFPYTSLEHRK
;
A
#
# COMPACT_ATOMS: atom_id res chain seq x y z
N SER A 1 -4.09 -19.80 0.32
CA SER A 1 -5.43 -20.16 0.80
C SER A 1 -5.55 -19.89 2.27
N PHE A 2 -6.71 -19.46 2.74
CA PHE A 2 -7.00 -19.30 4.18
C PHE A 2 -7.09 -20.66 4.89
N PRO A 3 -6.79 -20.72 6.20
CA PRO A 3 -7.07 -21.90 7.03
C PRO A 3 -8.53 -22.34 6.92
N ALA A 4 -8.78 -23.65 7.05
CA ALA A 4 -10.10 -24.26 6.80
C ALA A 4 -11.22 -23.61 7.62
N GLU A 5 -10.93 -23.22 8.86
CA GLU A 5 -11.86 -22.52 9.76
C GLU A 5 -12.38 -21.20 9.19
N TYR A 6 -11.55 -20.44 8.46
CA TYR A 6 -11.94 -19.17 7.86
C TYR A 6 -12.57 -19.33 6.46
N GLN A 7 -12.41 -20.46 5.78
CA GLN A 7 -12.94 -20.63 4.42
C GLN A 7 -14.46 -20.50 4.35
N GLY A 8 -15.17 -21.05 5.35
CA GLY A 8 -16.62 -20.90 5.45
C GLY A 8 -17.04 -19.45 5.68
N LEU A 9 -16.30 -18.74 6.54
CA LEU A 9 -16.55 -17.34 6.86
C LEU A 9 -16.29 -16.42 5.65
N VAL A 10 -15.17 -16.62 4.95
CA VAL A 10 -14.82 -15.89 3.72
C VAL A 10 -15.90 -16.06 2.65
N LYS A 11 -16.37 -17.30 2.41
CA LYS A 11 -17.42 -17.55 1.40
C LYS A 11 -18.72 -16.85 1.75
N LYS A 12 -19.14 -16.87 3.02
CA LYS A 12 -20.34 -16.16 3.48
C LYS A 12 -20.18 -14.65 3.31
N ALA A 13 -19.05 -14.08 3.73
CA ALA A 13 -18.76 -12.65 3.60
C ALA A 13 -18.75 -12.18 2.14
N LEU A 14 -18.23 -13.02 1.23
CA LEU A 14 -18.24 -12.73 -0.20
C LEU A 14 -19.64 -12.84 -0.82
N HIS A 15 -20.53 -13.65 -0.27
CA HIS A 15 -21.90 -13.78 -0.76
C HIS A 15 -22.81 -12.69 -0.20
N ASP A 16 -22.94 -12.62 1.12
CA ASP A 16 -23.70 -11.61 1.85
C ASP A 16 -23.01 -11.27 3.18
N PRO A 17 -22.22 -10.17 3.25
CA PRO A 17 -21.56 -9.77 4.48
C PRO A 17 -22.54 -9.25 5.54
N ASN A 18 -23.75 -8.86 5.15
CA ASN A 18 -24.74 -8.31 6.09
C ASN A 18 -25.43 -9.41 6.93
N ALA A 19 -25.28 -10.68 6.54
CA ALA A 19 -25.73 -11.84 7.30
C ALA A 19 -24.73 -12.27 8.40
N LEU A 20 -23.53 -11.68 8.42
CA LEU A 20 -22.51 -11.96 9.42
C LEU A 20 -22.65 -11.03 10.62
N SER A 21 -22.30 -11.53 11.81
CA SER A 21 -22.23 -10.69 12.99
C SER A 21 -21.02 -9.74 12.93
N THR A 22 -21.08 -8.63 13.68
CA THR A 22 -19.96 -7.70 13.84
C THR A 22 -18.67 -8.42 14.26
N HIS A 23 -18.76 -9.36 15.20
CA HIS A 23 -17.62 -10.15 15.64
C HIS A 23 -17.00 -10.97 14.50
N GLN A 24 -17.83 -11.62 13.69
CA GLN A 24 -17.39 -12.40 12.54
C GLN A 24 -16.71 -11.54 11.48
N LEU A 25 -17.20 -10.33 11.22
CA LEU A 25 -16.56 -9.39 10.31
C LEU A 25 -15.20 -8.93 10.83
N MET A 26 -15.10 -8.59 12.11
CA MET A 26 -13.82 -8.18 12.75
C MET A 26 -12.79 -9.32 12.76
N GLU A 27 -13.23 -10.54 13.05
CA GLU A 27 -12.39 -11.74 13.01
C GLU A 27 -11.85 -11.98 11.59
N LEU A 28 -12.73 -11.86 10.58
CA LEU A 28 -12.33 -11.96 9.19
C LEU A 28 -11.31 -10.90 8.79
N VAL A 29 -11.49 -9.64 9.23
CA VAL A 29 -10.51 -8.57 8.98
C VAL A 29 -9.12 -8.96 9.51
N ARG A 30 -9.04 -9.47 10.75
CA ARG A 30 -7.75 -9.90 11.33
C ARG A 30 -7.11 -11.01 10.51
N ALA A 31 -7.89 -12.02 10.13
CA ALA A 31 -7.40 -13.12 9.30
C ALA A 31 -6.89 -12.64 7.93
N VAL A 32 -7.59 -11.69 7.30
CA VAL A 32 -7.18 -11.12 6.01
C VAL A 32 -5.90 -10.30 6.15
N CYS A 33 -5.78 -9.44 7.17
CA CYS A 33 -4.56 -8.66 7.40
C CYS A 33 -3.36 -9.58 7.71
N GLN A 34 -3.55 -10.59 8.56
CA GLN A 34 -2.51 -11.59 8.83
C GLN A 34 -2.03 -12.23 7.53
N ARG A 35 -2.97 -12.72 6.72
CA ARG A 35 -2.67 -13.33 5.42
C ARG A 35 -1.98 -12.37 4.45
N ALA A 36 -2.39 -11.11 4.41
CA ALA A 36 -1.78 -10.08 3.56
C ALA A 36 -0.32 -9.83 3.93
N THR A 37 0.05 -9.92 5.21
CA THR A 37 1.42 -9.70 5.68
C THR A 37 2.34 -10.92 5.60
N GLU A 38 1.83 -12.12 5.30
CA GLU A 38 2.65 -13.33 5.16
C GLU A 38 3.58 -13.29 3.93
N GLY A 39 3.27 -12.48 2.92
CA GLY A 39 4.08 -12.37 1.71
C GLY A 39 3.49 -11.40 0.71
N ILE A 40 4.36 -10.76 -0.07
CA ILE A 40 3.98 -9.69 -1.00
C ILE A 40 2.97 -10.16 -2.06
N GLN A 41 3.03 -11.43 -2.46
CA GLN A 41 2.09 -12.05 -3.40
C GLN A 41 0.66 -12.17 -2.85
N ASN A 42 0.46 -12.05 -1.54
CA ASN A 42 -0.86 -12.08 -0.92
C ASN A 42 -1.50 -10.68 -0.82
N ALA A 43 -0.74 -9.59 -1.01
CA ALA A 43 -1.20 -8.23 -0.81
C ALA A 43 -2.37 -7.87 -1.74
N GLU A 44 -2.21 -8.03 -3.05
CA GLU A 44 -3.26 -7.73 -4.03
C GLU A 44 -4.49 -8.64 -3.85
N PRO A 45 -4.37 -9.98 -3.77
CA PRO A 45 -5.54 -10.84 -3.54
C PRO A 45 -6.30 -10.53 -2.25
N ALA A 46 -5.60 -10.19 -1.17
CA ALA A 46 -6.23 -9.80 0.09
C ALA A 46 -6.98 -8.48 -0.05
N ALA A 47 -6.39 -7.49 -0.74
CA ALA A 47 -7.05 -6.22 -1.00
C ALA A 47 -8.32 -6.40 -1.85
N GLN A 48 -8.25 -7.21 -2.91
CA GLN A 48 -9.41 -7.52 -3.76
C GLN A 48 -10.55 -8.20 -2.99
N LEU A 49 -10.21 -9.10 -2.07
CA LEU A 49 -11.18 -9.72 -1.16
C LEU A 49 -11.85 -8.68 -0.26
N CYS A 50 -11.07 -7.81 0.39
CA CYS A 50 -11.61 -6.71 1.21
C CYS A 50 -12.57 -5.83 0.39
N LEU A 51 -12.15 -5.40 -0.80
CA LEU A 51 -12.93 -4.53 -1.68
C LEU A 51 -14.25 -5.20 -2.12
N SER A 52 -14.22 -6.52 -2.36
CA SER A 52 -15.42 -7.30 -2.72
C SER A 52 -16.44 -7.37 -1.58
N ILE A 53 -15.97 -7.47 -0.33
CA ILE A 53 -16.82 -7.45 0.87
C ILE A 53 -17.39 -6.06 1.09
N ILE A 54 -16.53 -5.03 1.07
CA ILE A 54 -16.90 -3.62 1.24
C ILE A 54 -17.97 -3.21 0.20
N ALA A 55 -17.88 -3.74 -1.02
CA ALA A 55 -18.85 -3.46 -2.08
C ALA A 55 -20.28 -3.91 -1.75
N LYS A 56 -20.45 -4.92 -0.90
CA LYS A 56 -21.73 -5.56 -0.58
C LYS A 56 -22.24 -5.22 0.82
N GLU A 57 -21.38 -4.67 1.67
CA GLU A 57 -21.72 -4.30 3.04
C GLU A 57 -22.48 -2.97 3.09
N ARG A 58 -23.52 -2.89 3.95
CA ARG A 58 -24.29 -1.66 4.19
C ARG A 58 -23.84 -0.87 5.41
N GLY A 59 -23.31 -1.55 6.44
CA GLY A 59 -23.02 -0.97 7.76
C GLY A 59 -21.61 -0.41 7.94
N GLU A 60 -20.76 -0.43 6.89
CA GLU A 60 -19.34 -0.01 6.88
C GLU A 60 -18.48 -0.60 8.03
N THR A 61 -18.98 -1.62 8.73
CA THR A 61 -18.36 -2.20 9.92
C THR A 61 -17.07 -2.90 9.54
N PHE A 62 -17.05 -3.62 8.42
CA PHE A 62 -15.87 -4.26 7.87
C PHE A 62 -14.82 -3.22 7.47
N LEU A 63 -15.23 -2.15 6.78
CA LEU A 63 -14.29 -1.10 6.35
C LEU A 63 -13.65 -0.37 7.54
N GLU A 64 -14.43 0.04 8.54
CA GLU A 64 -13.90 0.71 9.73
C GLU A 64 -13.00 -0.22 10.54
N SER A 65 -13.40 -1.49 10.68
CA SER A 65 -12.57 -2.52 11.33
C SER A 65 -11.27 -2.75 10.56
N LEU A 66 -11.31 -2.77 9.23
CA LEU A 66 -10.13 -2.93 8.37
C LEU A 66 -9.16 -1.77 8.53
N LEU A 67 -9.65 -0.52 8.47
CA LEU A 67 -8.81 0.66 8.70
C LEU A 67 -8.24 0.70 10.11
N SER A 68 -9.00 0.25 11.12
CA SER A 68 -8.51 0.09 12.49
C SER A 68 -7.39 -0.94 12.57
N ALA A 69 -7.59 -2.12 11.97
CA ALA A 69 -6.57 -3.15 11.92
C ALA A 69 -5.31 -2.67 11.19
N CYS A 70 -5.41 -2.01 10.05
CA CYS A 70 -4.25 -1.43 9.36
C CYS A 70 -3.43 -0.51 10.29
N ARG A 71 -4.09 0.36 11.06
CA ARG A 71 -3.41 1.22 12.04
C ARG A 71 -2.74 0.42 13.16
N GLU A 72 -3.40 -0.63 13.66
CA GLU A 72 -2.85 -1.53 14.69
C GLU A 72 -1.59 -2.24 14.18
N TRP A 73 -1.62 -2.82 12.98
CA TRP A 73 -0.44 -3.43 12.35
C TRP A 73 0.70 -2.44 12.13
N PHE A 74 0.41 -1.16 11.84
CA PHE A 74 1.43 -0.11 11.79
C PHE A 74 2.02 0.20 13.17
N ASN A 75 1.21 0.20 14.22
CA ASN A 75 1.70 0.45 15.58
C ASN A 75 2.64 -0.68 16.03
N GLU A 76 2.35 -1.92 15.62
CA GLU A 76 3.17 -3.11 15.89
C GLU A 76 4.26 -3.38 14.85
N ARG A 77 4.52 -2.40 13.95
CA ARG A 77 5.44 -2.55 12.80
C ARG A 77 6.84 -3.03 13.13
N ASP A 78 7.33 -2.85 14.36
CA ASP A 78 8.65 -3.36 14.74
C ASP A 78 8.73 -4.89 14.61
N GLN A 79 7.61 -5.59 14.88
CA GLN A 79 7.48 -7.04 14.65
C GLN A 79 7.47 -7.41 13.16
N LEU A 80 7.11 -6.46 12.28
CA LEU A 80 7.10 -6.63 10.83
C LEU A 80 8.46 -6.31 10.20
N LEU A 81 9.15 -5.28 10.72
CA LEU A 81 10.43 -4.78 10.24
C LEU A 81 11.59 -5.69 10.63
N ARG A 82 11.54 -6.26 11.84
CA ARG A 82 12.62 -7.09 12.40
C ARG A 82 12.01 -8.34 13.03
N PRO A 83 12.02 -9.49 12.34
CA PRO A 83 11.60 -10.73 12.98
C PRO A 83 12.50 -10.99 14.20
N LEU A 84 11.90 -11.34 15.34
CA LEU A 84 12.61 -11.57 16.60
C LEU A 84 13.63 -12.71 16.51
N ASP A 85 13.39 -13.69 15.62
CA ASP A 85 14.27 -14.84 15.42
C ASP A 85 14.77 -14.93 13.96
N ALA A 86 16.09 -15.03 13.79
CA ALA A 86 16.73 -15.22 12.49
C ALA A 86 16.35 -16.55 11.81
N SER A 87 15.79 -17.52 12.54
CA SER A 87 15.36 -18.84 12.06
C SER A 87 13.91 -18.89 11.56
N THR A 88 13.06 -17.96 11.96
CA THR A 88 11.63 -17.90 11.58
C THR A 88 11.27 -16.67 10.77
N ALA A 89 12.28 -15.89 10.38
CA ALA A 89 12.13 -14.68 9.58
C ALA A 89 11.42 -14.99 8.26
N VAL A 90 10.09 -14.87 8.23
CA VAL A 90 9.34 -14.76 6.99
C VAL A 90 9.89 -13.49 6.32
N PRO A 91 10.67 -13.62 5.25
CA PRO A 91 11.30 -12.46 4.67
C PRO A 91 10.18 -11.54 4.18
N ARG A 92 10.29 -10.24 4.49
CA ARG A 92 9.51 -9.17 3.83
C ARG A 92 8.06 -8.99 4.28
N ARG A 93 7.71 -9.34 5.53
CA ARG A 93 6.38 -9.01 6.11
C ARG A 93 6.06 -7.52 6.04
N TRP A 94 7.05 -6.68 6.32
CA TRP A 94 6.91 -5.22 6.19
C TRP A 94 6.54 -4.78 4.77
N THR A 95 7.23 -5.26 3.73
CA THR A 95 6.92 -4.82 2.36
C THR A 95 5.58 -5.38 1.88
N ALA A 96 5.19 -6.58 2.33
CA ALA A 96 3.87 -7.14 2.08
C ALA A 96 2.75 -6.27 2.69
N TYR A 97 2.93 -5.84 3.94
CA TYR A 97 2.04 -4.90 4.62
C TYR A 97 1.91 -3.56 3.85
N VAL A 98 3.04 -2.94 3.50
CA VAL A 98 3.04 -1.65 2.79
C VAL A 98 2.40 -1.78 1.40
N SER A 99 2.64 -2.89 0.70
CA SER A 99 2.00 -3.18 -0.59
C SER A 99 0.49 -3.37 -0.44
N PHE A 100 0.04 -4.09 0.59
CA PHE A 100 -1.39 -4.28 0.88
C PHE A 100 -2.12 -2.95 1.11
N LEU A 101 -1.52 -2.01 1.84
CA LEU A 101 -2.07 -0.67 2.02
C LEU A 101 -2.21 0.08 0.68
N ALA A 102 -1.22 -0.02 -0.20
CA ALA A 102 -1.23 0.63 -1.50
C ALA A 102 -2.35 0.08 -2.40
N GLU A 103 -2.53 -1.24 -2.42
CA GLU A 103 -3.61 -1.90 -3.17
C GLU A 103 -5.00 -1.53 -2.64
N LEU A 104 -5.17 -1.49 -1.31
CA LEU A 104 -6.43 -1.03 -0.70
C LEU A 104 -6.75 0.41 -1.10
N LEU A 105 -5.75 1.32 -1.04
CA LEU A 105 -5.92 2.71 -1.44
C LEU A 105 -6.33 2.80 -2.92
N LEU A 106 -5.63 2.08 -3.81
CA LEU A 106 -5.93 2.08 -5.24
C LEU A 106 -7.38 1.63 -5.49
N GLY A 107 -7.78 0.51 -4.90
CA GLY A 107 -9.11 -0.05 -5.08
C GLY A 107 -10.25 0.81 -4.53
N LEU A 108 -10.09 1.38 -3.33
CA LEU A 108 -11.10 2.28 -2.74
C LEU A 108 -11.28 3.54 -3.59
N ARG A 109 -10.21 4.05 -4.20
CA ARG A 109 -10.26 5.23 -5.07
C ARG A 109 -10.86 4.93 -6.45
N GLY A 110 -10.56 3.77 -7.04
CA GLY A 110 -11.16 3.35 -8.31
C GLY A 110 -12.69 3.32 -8.26
N ARG A 111 -13.26 3.03 -7.08
CA ARG A 111 -14.72 3.00 -6.85
C ARG A 111 -15.34 4.39 -6.67
N SER A 112 -14.57 5.36 -6.16
CA SER A 112 -15.05 6.72 -5.89
C SER A 112 -15.22 7.56 -7.18
N GLY A 113 -14.53 7.19 -8.27
CA GLY A 113 -14.57 7.90 -9.57
C GLY A 113 -15.76 7.58 -10.48
N GLY A 114 -16.64 6.64 -10.11
CA GLY A 114 -17.72 6.13 -10.99
C GLY A 114 -19.12 6.73 -10.80
N GLY A 115 -19.32 7.69 -9.89
CA GLY A 115 -20.65 8.19 -9.52
C GLY A 115 -20.97 9.58 -10.06
N GLY A 116 -21.90 9.68 -11.02
CA GLY A 116 -22.42 10.95 -11.52
C GLY A 116 -23.13 11.80 -10.46
N ARG A 117 -23.09 13.14 -10.64
CA ARG A 117 -23.86 14.29 -10.11
C ARG A 117 -24.53 14.31 -8.71
N GLY A 118 -24.56 13.22 -7.94
CA GLY A 118 -24.98 13.16 -6.53
C GLY A 118 -23.82 12.92 -5.53
N ALA A 119 -22.57 12.96 -6.00
CA ALA A 119 -21.38 12.49 -5.29
C ALA A 119 -20.93 13.35 -4.09
N ALA A 120 -21.39 14.59 -3.94
CA ALA A 120 -20.83 15.53 -2.97
C ALA A 120 -21.07 15.13 -1.49
N ALA A 121 -22.21 14.51 -1.17
CA ALA A 121 -22.54 14.12 0.21
C ALA A 121 -21.94 12.74 0.60
N ALA A 122 -21.79 11.81 -0.35
CA ALA A 122 -21.16 10.50 -0.13
C ALA A 122 -19.62 10.53 -0.26
N ALA A 123 -19.06 11.61 -0.84
CA ALA A 123 -17.61 11.79 -0.99
C ALA A 123 -16.90 12.13 0.33
N ALA A 124 -17.54 12.84 1.25
CA ALA A 124 -16.93 13.28 2.50
C ALA A 124 -16.43 12.13 3.40
N PRO A 125 -17.23 11.08 3.69
CA PRO A 125 -16.76 9.97 4.53
C PRO A 125 -15.74 9.09 3.79
N THR A 126 -15.88 8.91 2.47
CA THR A 126 -14.90 8.18 1.63
C THR A 126 -13.55 8.90 1.55
N ALA A 127 -13.54 10.22 1.48
CA ALA A 127 -12.32 11.04 1.46
C ALA A 127 -11.51 10.85 2.76
N SER A 128 -12.18 10.86 3.92
CA SER A 128 -11.55 10.62 5.23
C SER A 128 -10.87 9.24 5.30
N ARG A 129 -11.50 8.21 4.73
CA ARG A 129 -10.98 6.83 4.73
C ARG A 129 -9.75 6.67 3.85
N THR A 130 -9.81 7.22 2.63
CA THR A 130 -8.64 7.21 1.74
C THR A 130 -7.50 8.04 2.30
N LEU A 131 -7.81 9.12 3.03
CA LEU A 131 -6.80 9.92 3.72
C LEU A 131 -6.09 9.12 4.82
N CYS A 132 -6.81 8.31 5.61
CA CYS A 132 -6.17 7.45 6.62
C CYS A 132 -5.10 6.53 6.00
N LEU A 133 -5.41 5.87 4.87
CA LEU A 133 -4.45 5.04 4.15
C LEU A 133 -3.29 5.85 3.56
N VAL A 134 -3.56 7.03 3.00
CA VAL A 134 -2.53 7.95 2.49
C VAL A 134 -1.55 8.32 3.60
N MET A 135 -2.05 8.66 4.79
CA MET A 135 -1.22 9.03 5.94
C MET A 135 -0.34 7.86 6.39
N LEU A 136 -0.92 6.66 6.53
CA LEU A 136 -0.18 5.44 6.87
C LEU A 136 0.91 5.12 5.84
N LEU A 137 0.60 5.22 4.54
CA LEU A 137 1.58 5.01 3.47
C LEU A 137 2.72 6.01 3.54
N CYS A 138 2.45 7.28 3.85
CA CYS A 138 3.50 8.28 4.04
C CYS A 138 4.41 7.91 5.22
N ASP A 139 3.83 7.48 6.33
CA ASP A 139 4.60 7.08 7.51
C ASP A 139 5.45 5.83 7.22
N CYS A 140 4.92 4.87 6.45
CA CYS A 140 5.69 3.72 5.97
C CYS A 140 6.86 4.14 5.08
N CYS A 141 6.63 5.05 4.12
CA CYS A 141 7.68 5.57 3.25
C CYS A 141 8.78 6.30 4.05
N HIS A 142 8.39 7.07 5.08
CA HIS A 142 9.36 7.73 5.96
C HIS A 142 10.26 6.74 6.72
N ILE A 143 9.73 5.58 7.10
CA ILE A 143 10.52 4.52 7.72
C ILE A 143 11.51 3.94 6.72
N ILE A 144 11.06 3.64 5.50
CA ILE A 144 11.93 3.08 4.45
C ILE A 144 13.08 4.04 4.11
N LEU A 145 12.83 5.35 4.14
CA LEU A 145 13.81 6.39 3.87
C LEU A 145 14.84 6.62 5.01
N ARG A 146 14.88 5.75 6.03
CA ARG A 146 15.84 5.82 7.15
C ARG A 146 16.63 4.51 7.27
N PRO A 147 17.91 4.56 7.72
CA PRO A 147 18.62 3.34 8.09
C PRO A 147 17.90 2.56 9.21
N PRO A 148 17.91 1.20 9.19
CA PRO A 148 18.59 0.34 8.22
C PRO A 148 17.79 0.10 6.93
N SER A 149 16.49 0.41 6.90
CA SER A 149 15.59 0.17 5.77
C SER A 149 16.05 0.79 4.45
N LEU A 150 16.68 1.97 4.51
CA LEU A 150 17.24 2.66 3.35
C LEU A 150 18.32 1.83 2.63
N GLY A 151 19.01 0.95 3.35
CA GLY A 151 19.98 0.01 2.79
C GLY A 151 19.39 -1.32 2.30
N ASN A 152 18.11 -1.57 2.56
CA ASN A 152 17.43 -2.82 2.19
C ASN A 152 16.84 -2.73 0.78
N ALA A 153 17.38 -3.52 -0.15
CA ALA A 153 16.94 -3.51 -1.54
C ALA A 153 15.45 -3.84 -1.73
N ALA A 154 14.89 -4.76 -0.94
CA ALA A 154 13.48 -5.15 -1.05
C ALA A 154 12.54 -4.03 -0.57
N GLU A 155 12.94 -3.30 0.47
CA GLU A 155 12.16 -2.16 0.99
C GLU A 155 12.25 -0.96 0.04
N MET A 156 13.42 -0.71 -0.55
CA MET A 156 13.58 0.32 -1.58
C MET A 156 12.76 0.04 -2.84
N GLU A 157 12.70 -1.21 -3.28
CA GLU A 157 11.81 -1.60 -4.39
C GLU A 157 10.33 -1.47 -4.01
N CYS A 158 9.97 -1.80 -2.76
CA CYS A 158 8.61 -1.59 -2.25
C CYS A 158 8.24 -0.10 -2.24
N LEU A 159 9.14 0.78 -1.77
CA LEU A 159 8.97 2.24 -1.82
C LEU A 159 8.72 2.71 -3.26
N ARG A 160 9.50 2.19 -4.22
CA ARG A 160 9.35 2.51 -5.64
C ARG A 160 7.97 2.12 -6.17
N SER A 161 7.57 0.87 -5.94
CA SER A 161 6.27 0.35 -6.37
C SER A 161 5.11 1.16 -5.77
N VAL A 162 5.12 1.36 -4.45
CA VAL A 162 4.06 2.08 -3.71
C VAL A 162 3.91 3.51 -4.19
N LEU A 163 5.01 4.25 -4.38
CA LEU A 163 4.93 5.63 -4.86
C LEU A 163 4.55 5.72 -6.34
N THR A 164 4.89 4.72 -7.15
CA THR A 164 4.41 4.63 -8.53
C THR A 164 2.89 4.48 -8.58
N ILE A 165 2.31 3.65 -7.70
CA ILE A 165 0.87 3.38 -7.64
C ILE A 165 0.11 4.53 -6.96
N ALA A 166 0.57 4.96 -5.79
CA ALA A 166 -0.18 5.84 -4.88
C ALA A 166 0.32 7.28 -4.87
N GLY A 167 1.48 7.59 -5.44
CA GLY A 167 2.14 8.88 -5.29
C GLY A 167 1.30 10.07 -5.74
N LYS A 168 0.60 9.94 -6.88
CA LYS A 168 -0.36 10.96 -7.35
C LYS A 168 -1.51 11.19 -6.38
N ALA A 169 -1.98 10.13 -5.70
CA ALA A 169 -3.02 10.25 -4.70
C ALA A 169 -2.50 10.94 -3.43
N VAL A 170 -1.30 10.58 -2.98
CA VAL A 170 -0.65 11.23 -1.82
C VAL A 170 -0.41 12.71 -2.09
N GLU A 171 0.05 13.08 -3.30
CA GLU A 171 0.27 14.49 -3.64
C GLU A 171 -1.01 15.31 -3.65
N ARG A 172 -2.12 14.76 -4.14
CA ARG A 172 -3.42 15.43 -4.13
C ARG A 172 -3.99 15.56 -2.71
N ASP A 173 -3.97 14.46 -1.95
CA ASP A 173 -4.69 14.37 -0.67
C ASP A 173 -3.87 14.88 0.53
N ALA A 174 -2.54 14.86 0.43
CA ALA A 174 -1.61 15.29 1.48
C ALA A 174 -0.34 15.95 0.89
N PRO A 175 -0.46 17.09 0.18
CA PRO A 175 0.66 17.72 -0.53
C PRO A 175 1.85 18.07 0.38
N GLN A 176 1.59 18.49 1.61
CA GLN A 176 2.64 18.80 2.60
C GLN A 176 3.43 17.56 3.03
N ARG A 177 2.76 16.40 3.12
CA ARG A 177 3.44 15.13 3.41
C ARG A 177 4.26 14.66 2.23
N MET A 178 3.75 14.80 1.00
CA MET A 178 4.53 14.52 -0.19
C MET A 178 5.77 15.41 -0.28
N ALA A 179 5.66 16.72 0.02
CA ALA A 179 6.81 17.61 0.06
C ALA A 179 7.86 17.16 1.08
N THR A 180 7.42 16.75 2.28
CA THR A 180 8.30 16.17 3.31
C THR A 180 8.98 14.88 2.84
N LEU A 181 8.24 13.97 2.19
CA LEU A 181 8.79 12.73 1.62
C LEU A 181 9.89 13.00 0.59
N VAL A 182 9.66 13.94 -0.32
CA VAL A 182 10.65 14.33 -1.33
C VAL A 182 11.87 14.97 -0.67
N GLY A 183 11.69 15.79 0.36
CA GLY A 183 12.78 16.31 1.18
C GLY A 183 13.64 15.18 1.73
N ARG A 184 13.02 14.16 2.34
CA ARG A 184 13.72 12.97 2.84
C ARG A 184 14.39 12.14 1.76
N MET A 185 13.79 11.99 0.58
CA MET A 185 14.44 11.32 -0.56
C MET A 185 15.71 12.05 -1.01
N ARG A 186 15.68 13.38 -1.07
CA ARG A 186 16.84 14.21 -1.42
C ARG A 186 17.93 14.10 -0.37
N GLU A 187 17.56 14.19 0.91
CA GLU A 187 18.47 14.00 2.03
C GLU A 187 19.13 12.61 1.99
N ALA A 188 18.35 11.55 1.76
CA ALA A 188 18.85 10.19 1.66
C ALA A 188 19.78 9.99 0.45
N PHE A 189 19.44 10.59 -0.71
CA PHE A 189 20.20 10.48 -1.95
C PHE A 189 21.66 10.97 -1.79
N VAL A 190 21.87 12.03 -1.02
CA VAL A 190 23.20 12.61 -0.78
C VAL A 190 24.00 11.89 0.32
N GLN A 191 23.41 10.92 1.03
CA GLN A 191 24.11 10.20 2.08
C GLN A 191 25.31 9.39 1.54
N PRO A 192 26.47 9.44 2.22
CA PRO A 192 27.59 8.58 1.88
C PRO A 192 27.23 7.12 2.18
N GLY A 193 27.75 6.20 1.36
CA GLY A 193 27.52 4.76 1.54
C GLY A 193 26.19 4.22 1.01
N LEU A 194 25.33 5.07 0.45
CA LEU A 194 24.13 4.60 -0.25
C LEU A 194 24.52 3.79 -1.49
N SER A 195 23.91 2.62 -1.68
CA SER A 195 24.18 1.77 -2.85
C SER A 195 23.78 2.48 -4.16
N ALA A 196 24.47 2.15 -5.26
CA ALA A 196 24.16 2.73 -6.57
C ALA A 196 22.71 2.46 -7.00
N GLN A 197 22.18 1.26 -6.69
CA GLN A 197 20.79 0.91 -6.98
C GLN A 197 19.80 1.73 -6.17
N ALA A 198 20.00 1.87 -4.85
CA ALA A 198 19.12 2.70 -4.02
C ALA A 198 19.17 4.17 -4.46
N ARG A 199 20.35 4.66 -4.84
CA ARG A 199 20.52 6.01 -5.40
C ARG A 199 19.76 6.18 -6.72
N LYS A 200 19.83 5.20 -7.62
CA LYS A 200 19.05 5.18 -8.87
C LYS A 200 17.54 5.22 -8.60
N THR A 201 17.05 4.40 -7.66
CA THR A 201 15.64 4.36 -7.26
C THR A 201 15.16 5.69 -6.68
N LEU A 202 15.94 6.34 -5.82
CA LEU A 202 15.59 7.65 -5.28
C LEU A 202 15.51 8.72 -6.37
N LEU A 203 16.46 8.72 -7.31
CA LEU A 203 16.46 9.66 -8.43
C LEU A 203 15.23 9.46 -9.31
N GLU A 204 14.91 8.20 -9.67
CA GLU A 204 13.72 7.83 -10.43
C GLU A 204 12.45 8.40 -9.77
N LEU A 205 12.30 8.24 -8.46
CA LEU A 205 11.12 8.71 -7.73
C LEU A 205 11.03 10.24 -7.65
N ILE A 206 12.17 10.92 -7.46
CA ILE A 206 12.23 12.39 -7.46
C ILE A 206 11.82 12.93 -8.82
N GLU A 207 12.32 12.32 -9.90
CA GLU A 207 11.99 12.68 -11.28
C GLU A 207 10.55 12.32 -11.66
N LEU A 208 10.06 11.17 -11.23
CA LEU A 208 8.67 10.74 -11.42
C LEU A 208 7.72 11.78 -10.81
N ARG A 209 7.99 12.26 -9.59
CA ARG A 209 7.18 13.34 -9.03
C ARG A 209 7.33 14.64 -9.82
N ALA A 210 8.56 15.05 -10.14
CA ALA A 210 8.82 16.31 -10.85
C ALA A 210 8.13 16.36 -12.24
N SER A 211 7.91 15.20 -12.85
CA SER A 211 7.19 15.03 -14.12
C SER A 211 5.66 14.86 -13.97
N GLY A 212 5.10 15.05 -12.77
CA GLY A 212 3.65 14.91 -12.54
C GLY A 212 3.18 13.46 -12.47
N TRP A 213 4.03 12.56 -11.95
CA TRP A 213 3.81 11.11 -11.84
C TRP A 213 3.75 10.38 -13.18
N GLN A 214 4.44 10.90 -14.20
CA GLN A 214 4.52 10.30 -15.53
C GLN A 214 5.90 10.53 -16.14
N LEU A 215 6.72 9.48 -16.19
CA LEU A 215 8.04 9.57 -16.85
C LEU A 215 7.88 9.75 -18.35
N ASN A 216 8.65 10.69 -18.91
CA ASN A 216 8.77 10.86 -20.36
C ASN A 216 9.63 9.76 -21.00
N LEU A 217 9.68 9.71 -22.33
CA LEU A 217 10.42 8.67 -23.07
C LEU A 217 11.91 8.63 -22.73
N ALA A 218 12.57 9.78 -22.58
CA ALA A 218 14.00 9.82 -22.26
C ALA A 218 14.28 9.24 -20.87
N GLN A 219 13.43 9.56 -19.89
CA GLN A 219 13.50 9.00 -18.54
C GLN A 219 13.23 7.50 -18.55
N GLN A 220 12.20 7.05 -19.29
CA GLN A 220 11.91 5.62 -19.42
C GLN A 220 13.09 4.85 -20.03
N LEU A 221 13.75 5.38 -21.07
CA LEU A 221 14.93 4.76 -21.66
C LEU A 221 16.13 4.71 -20.69
N TYR A 222 16.30 5.73 -19.84
CA TYR A 222 17.36 5.76 -18.85
C TYR A 222 17.15 4.74 -17.72
N TYR A 223 15.94 4.64 -17.18
CA TYR A 223 15.65 3.73 -16.07
C TYR A 223 15.37 2.30 -16.54
N PHE A 224 14.75 2.14 -17.71
CA PHE A 224 14.27 0.88 -18.30
C PHE A 224 14.77 0.68 -19.76
N PRO A 225 16.09 0.61 -19.99
CA PRO A 225 16.66 0.53 -21.34
C PRO A 225 16.24 -0.71 -22.15
N TYR A 226 15.81 -1.79 -21.47
CA TYR A 226 15.48 -3.07 -22.11
C TYR A 226 13.97 -3.29 -22.35
N THR A 227 13.08 -2.52 -21.72
CA THR A 227 11.61 -2.69 -21.90
C THR A 227 11.10 -2.06 -23.20
N SER A 228 11.89 -1.17 -23.82
CA SER A 228 11.56 -0.54 -25.11
C SER A 228 11.85 -1.41 -26.33
N LEU A 229 12.60 -2.52 -26.19
CA LEU A 229 12.95 -3.40 -27.31
C LEU A 229 11.83 -4.40 -27.66
N GLU A 230 10.86 -4.64 -26.77
CA GLU A 230 9.78 -5.61 -27.01
C GLU A 230 8.59 -5.03 -27.79
N HIS A 231 8.49 -3.70 -27.95
CA HIS A 231 7.44 -3.05 -28.76
C HIS A 231 7.86 -2.80 -30.23
N ARG A 232 8.99 -3.38 -30.67
CA ARG A 232 9.45 -3.36 -32.07
C ARG A 232 9.76 -4.78 -32.55
N LYS A 233 8.76 -5.65 -32.57
CA LYS A 233 8.73 -6.84 -33.42
C LYS A 233 7.33 -7.05 -33.96
#